data_AF-A0A914NX02-F1
#
_entry.id   AF-A0A914NX02-F1
#
_cell.length_a   1.000
_cell.length_b   1.000
_cell.length_c   1.000
_cell.angle_alpha   90.00
_cell.angle_beta   90.00
_cell.angle_gamma   90.00
#
_symmetry.space_group_name_H-M   'P 1'
#
loop_
_entity.id
_entity.type
_entity.pdbx_description
1 polymer ?
#
loop_
_entity_poly.entity_id
_entity_poly.type
_entity_poly.pdbx_seq_one_letter_code
_entity_poly.pdbx_strand_id
1 'polypeptide(L)'
;MDMRGPNALEKINADYGGLEGLCAKIQTDPFSGLPNSSAELERRRNVFGRNEIPPLPPKSFIRLAWEALQDVTLIILLIAAIISFCISFYTGNTSKNNLNNLKTTTTIIPDLNNTNKEVINDEHAGRIEGVAILIAVIVVVLVTALNDWSKEKQFRGLQSKIETEHKFSVIRDSKPVDIVINEIVVGDICRVKYGDLLPADGILLQKSDHIRKSPEVDPVLLSGTHAMEGSGRMVVCAVGVNSQTGIIMTLLGVTKEGGNNNGNTPQNNQHSLNNHRKSTKINNNN
;
A
#
# COMPACT_ATOMS: atom_id res chain seq x y z
N MET A 1 8.14 10.34 18.96
CA MET A 1 8.60 9.59 20.17
C MET A 1 10.10 9.40 19.98
N ASP A 2 10.84 10.50 20.01
CA ASP A 2 12.15 10.55 19.33
C ASP A 2 13.31 10.29 20.30
N MET A 3 13.02 10.33 21.60
CA MET A 3 13.97 10.10 22.68
C MET A 3 13.85 8.65 23.17
N ARG A 4 14.99 8.03 23.48
CA ARG A 4 15.08 6.62 23.91
C ARG A 4 15.84 6.52 25.23
N GLY A 5 15.60 5.44 25.98
CA GLY A 5 16.32 5.15 27.22
C GLY A 5 16.17 6.27 28.26
N PRO A 6 17.26 6.66 28.96
CA PRO A 6 17.18 7.57 30.09
C PRO A 6 16.68 8.97 29.71
N ASN A 7 16.98 9.44 28.49
CA ASN A 7 16.52 10.76 28.02
C ASN A 7 14.98 10.82 27.88
N ALA A 8 14.35 9.68 27.54
CA ALA A 8 12.90 9.61 27.48
C ALA A 8 12.29 9.72 28.87
N LEU A 9 12.89 9.06 29.86
CA LEU A 9 12.46 9.10 31.25
C LEU A 9 12.60 10.50 31.85
N GLU A 10 13.74 11.16 31.61
CA GLU A 10 13.97 12.54 32.04
C GLU A 10 12.90 13.49 31.49
N LYS A 11 12.57 13.35 30.20
CA LYS A 11 11.52 14.15 29.58
C LYS A 11 10.13 13.85 30.12
N ILE A 12 9.80 12.59 30.37
CA ILE A 12 8.51 12.22 30.98
C ILE A 12 8.39 12.83 32.38
N ASN A 13 9.45 12.77 33.16
CA ASN A 13 9.49 13.37 34.49
C ASN A 13 9.40 14.89 34.45
N ALA A 14 10.10 15.54 33.52
CA ALA A 14 10.10 17.00 33.37
C ALA A 14 8.76 17.55 32.85
N ASP A 15 8.18 16.93 31.81
CA ASP A 15 6.99 17.46 31.13
C ASP A 15 5.68 17.02 31.82
N TYR A 16 5.67 15.83 32.43
CA TYR A 16 4.43 15.23 32.97
C TYR A 16 4.50 14.92 34.46
N GLY A 17 5.64 15.10 35.14
CA GLY A 17 5.77 14.73 36.55
C GLY A 17 5.81 13.22 36.79
N GLY A 18 6.17 12.43 35.76
CA GLY A 18 6.31 10.98 35.83
C GLY A 18 5.22 10.21 35.10
N LEU A 19 5.23 8.88 35.27
CA LEU A 19 4.29 7.96 34.60
C LEU A 19 2.84 8.21 35.03
N GLU A 20 2.61 8.49 36.31
CA GLU A 20 1.27 8.78 36.83
C GLU A 20 0.70 10.08 36.25
N GLY A 21 1.52 11.13 36.15
CA GLY A 21 1.09 12.40 35.56
C GLY A 21 0.85 12.30 34.05
N LEU A 22 1.58 11.44 33.34
CA LEU A 22 1.28 11.11 31.95
C LEU A 22 -0.08 10.41 31.83
N CYS A 23 -0.36 9.41 32.66
CA CYS A 23 -1.66 8.73 32.71
C CYS A 23 -2.80 9.70 33.04
N ALA A 24 -2.59 10.60 34.00
CA ALA A 24 -3.55 11.65 34.33
C ALA A 24 -3.81 12.60 33.14
N LYS A 25 -2.77 12.97 32.39
CA LYS A 25 -2.89 13.83 31.20
C LYS A 25 -3.68 13.17 30.07
N ILE A 26 -3.48 11.86 29.87
CA ILE A 26 -4.19 11.06 28.85
C ILE A 26 -5.58 10.62 29.35
N GLN A 27 -5.95 10.97 30.59
CA GLN A 27 -7.21 10.58 31.25
C GLN A 27 -7.42 9.06 31.23
N THR A 28 -6.35 8.32 31.53
CA THR A 28 -6.37 6.86 31.66
C THR A 28 -5.94 6.50 33.07
N ASP A 29 -6.65 5.57 33.70
CA ASP A 29 -6.21 5.02 34.98
C ASP A 29 -5.23 3.83 34.77
N PRO A 30 -4.04 3.83 35.40
CA PRO A 30 -3.01 2.79 35.22
C PRO A 30 -3.45 1.34 35.53
N PHE A 31 -4.50 1.16 36.33
CA PHE A 31 -4.94 -0.16 36.80
C PHE A 31 -6.23 -0.62 36.13
N SER A 32 -7.22 0.26 36.02
CA SER A 32 -8.53 0.00 35.44
C SER A 32 -8.60 0.21 33.93
N GLY A 33 -7.66 0.96 33.36
CA GLY A 33 -7.60 1.24 31.92
C GLY A 33 -8.67 2.22 31.46
N LEU A 34 -9.05 2.13 30.18
CA LEU A 34 -10.08 2.98 29.61
C LEU A 34 -11.49 2.40 29.81
N PRO A 35 -12.54 3.24 29.90
CA PRO A 35 -13.90 2.75 29.89
C PRO A 35 -14.24 2.14 28.52
N ASN A 36 -14.96 1.02 28.47
CA ASN A 36 -15.34 0.36 27.20
C ASN A 36 -16.56 1.05 26.53
N SER A 37 -16.64 2.37 26.61
CA SER A 37 -17.70 3.16 25.98
C SER A 37 -17.31 3.51 24.54
N SER A 38 -18.12 3.08 23.57
CA SER A 38 -17.87 3.32 22.14
C SER A 38 -17.71 4.82 21.82
N ALA A 39 -18.47 5.69 22.47
CA ALA A 39 -18.40 7.13 22.27
C ALA A 39 -17.04 7.73 22.68
N GLU A 40 -16.46 7.27 23.79
CA GLU A 40 -15.15 7.75 24.25
C GLU A 40 -14.03 7.22 23.36
N LEU A 41 -14.12 5.95 22.94
CA LEU A 41 -13.16 5.35 22.02
C LEU A 41 -13.18 6.06 20.65
N GLU A 42 -14.37 6.40 20.15
CA GLU A 42 -14.52 7.13 18.88
C GLU A 42 -14.01 8.57 18.99
N ARG A 43 -14.28 9.25 20.11
CA ARG A 43 -13.71 10.58 20.41
C ARG A 43 -12.18 10.53 20.36
N ARG A 44 -11.55 9.52 20.97
CA ARG A 44 -10.09 9.34 20.93
C ARG A 44 -9.57 9.05 19.53
N ARG A 45 -10.28 8.23 18.74
CA ARG A 45 -9.92 7.99 17.32
C ARG A 45 -9.98 9.26 16.49
N ASN A 46 -10.92 10.16 16.77
CA ASN A 46 -11.03 11.44 16.07
C ASN A 46 -9.92 12.43 16.46
N VAL A 47 -9.44 12.40 17.70
CA VAL A 47 -8.39 13.30 18.19
C VAL A 47 -6.98 12.78 17.88
N PHE A 48 -6.72 11.50 18.14
CA PHE A 48 -5.38 10.90 18.06
C PHE A 48 -5.13 10.07 16.80
N GLY A 49 -6.18 9.78 16.03
CA GLY A 49 -6.14 8.90 14.86
C GLY A 49 -6.50 7.45 15.18
N ARG A 50 -6.60 6.65 14.11
CA ARG A 50 -6.91 5.20 14.17
C ARG A 50 -5.62 4.40 14.18
N ASN A 51 -5.62 3.23 14.82
CA ASN A 51 -4.48 2.30 14.78
C ASN A 51 -4.46 1.48 13.49
N GLU A 52 -4.42 2.16 12.35
CA GLU A 52 -4.44 1.56 11.03
C GLU A 52 -3.52 2.32 10.11
N ILE A 53 -2.74 1.58 9.32
CA ILE A 53 -1.85 2.10 8.31
C ILE A 53 -2.58 1.89 6.97
N PRO A 54 -3.13 2.96 6.36
CA PRO A 54 -4.06 2.79 5.25
C PRO A 54 -3.36 2.10 4.07
N PRO A 55 -3.88 0.96 3.58
CA PRO A 55 -3.31 0.29 2.42
C PRO A 55 -3.55 1.13 1.17
N LEU A 56 -2.69 0.94 0.16
CA LEU A 56 -2.86 1.60 -1.13
C LEU A 56 -4.24 1.26 -1.73
N PRO A 57 -4.95 2.23 -2.35
CA PRO A 57 -6.25 1.96 -2.96
C PRO A 57 -6.12 0.97 -4.12
N PRO A 58 -7.18 0.19 -4.43
CA PRO A 58 -7.15 -0.78 -5.52
C PRO A 58 -6.85 -0.09 -6.84
N LYS A 59 -6.02 -0.73 -7.67
CA LYS A 59 -5.87 -0.32 -9.06
C LYS A 59 -7.21 -0.51 -9.77
N SER A 60 -7.64 0.50 -10.51
CA SER A 60 -8.84 0.37 -11.34
C SER A 60 -8.57 -0.56 -12.52
N PHE A 61 -9.62 -1.23 -13.00
CA PHE A 61 -9.51 -2.12 -14.17
C PHE A 61 -8.89 -1.41 -15.38
N ILE A 62 -9.30 -0.16 -15.65
CA ILE A 62 -8.76 0.64 -16.76
C ILE A 62 -7.28 0.93 -16.57
N ARG A 63 -6.86 1.19 -15.32
CA ARG A 63 -5.43 1.41 -15.01
C ARG A 63 -4.62 0.14 -15.22
N LEU A 64 -5.16 -1.02 -14.86
CA LEU A 64 -4.54 -2.32 -15.13
C LEU A 64 -4.45 -2.62 -16.63
N ALA A 65 -5.51 -2.32 -17.38
CA ALA A 65 -5.50 -2.47 -18.84
C ALA A 65 -4.50 -1.52 -19.51
N TRP A 66 -4.38 -0.28 -19.02
CA TRP A 66 -3.39 0.67 -19.49
C TRP A 66 -1.96 0.23 -19.17
N GLU A 67 -1.72 -0.29 -17.96
CA GLU A 67 -0.43 -0.85 -17.54
C GLU A 67 -0.06 -2.07 -18.40
N ALA A 68 -1.04 -2.94 -18.71
CA ALA A 68 -0.84 -4.06 -19.62
C ALA A 68 -0.54 -3.62 -21.07
N LEU A 69 -1.13 -2.51 -21.55
CA LEU A 69 -0.88 -1.99 -22.89
C LEU A 69 0.52 -1.37 -23.06
N GLN A 70 1.20 -1.01 -21.97
CA GLN A 70 2.56 -0.43 -22.00
C GLN A 70 3.67 -1.46 -22.26
N ASP A 71 3.34 -2.74 -22.41
CA ASP A 71 4.31 -3.75 -22.84
C ASP A 71 4.87 -3.41 -24.23
N VAL A 72 6.20 -3.28 -24.32
CA VAL A 72 6.91 -2.95 -25.56
C VAL A 72 6.52 -3.91 -26.70
N THR A 73 6.27 -5.19 -26.39
CA THR A 73 5.86 -6.17 -27.38
C THR A 73 4.47 -5.87 -27.95
N LEU A 74 3.50 -5.51 -27.10
CA LEU A 74 2.16 -5.12 -27.53
C LEU A 74 2.14 -3.78 -28.26
N ILE A 75 2.98 -2.82 -27.84
CA ILE A 75 3.12 -1.54 -28.53
C ILE A 75 3.64 -1.75 -29.96
N ILE A 76 4.67 -2.57 -30.14
CA ILE A 76 5.21 -2.88 -31.47
C ILE A 76 4.13 -3.54 -32.35
N LEU A 77 3.36 -4.49 -31.79
CA LEU A 77 2.25 -5.13 -32.50
C LEU A 77 1.13 -4.13 -32.86
N LEU A 78 0.82 -3.18 -31.99
CA LEU A 78 -0.18 -2.16 -32.24
C LEU A 78 0.26 -1.19 -33.35
N ILE A 79 1.51 -0.74 -33.35
CA ILE A 79 2.07 0.11 -34.40
C ILE A 79 2.05 -0.64 -35.74
N ALA A 80 2.47 -1.91 -35.76
CA ALA A 80 2.44 -2.74 -36.96
C ALA A 80 1.00 -2.90 -37.50
N ALA A 81 0.03 -3.16 -36.62
CA ALA A 81 -1.37 -3.29 -36.98
C ALA A 81 -1.94 -1.99 -37.58
N ILE A 82 -1.60 -0.83 -37.00
CA ILE A 82 -2.03 0.48 -37.51
C ILE A 82 -1.41 0.75 -38.88
N ILE A 83 -0.12 0.49 -39.07
CA ILE A 83 0.56 0.68 -40.37
C ILE A 83 -0.08 -0.21 -41.44
N SER A 84 -0.28 -1.49 -41.16
CA SER A 84 -0.95 -2.43 -42.08
C SER A 84 -2.38 -2.01 -42.41
N PHE A 85 -3.14 -1.55 -41.41
CA PHE A 85 -4.50 -1.05 -41.61
C PHE A 85 -4.52 0.20 -42.50
N CYS A 86 -3.62 1.16 -42.26
CA CYS A 86 -3.49 2.36 -43.08
C CYS A 86 -3.12 2.03 -44.52
N ILE A 87 -2.11 1.18 -44.75
CA ILE A 87 -1.70 0.74 -46.09
C ILE A 87 -2.86 0.05 -46.82
N SER A 88 -3.58 -0.84 -46.13
CA SER A 88 -4.75 -1.51 -46.68
C SER A 88 -5.85 -0.53 -47.09
N PHE A 89 -6.10 0.52 -46.29
CA PHE A 89 -7.11 1.53 -46.59
C PHE A 89 -6.73 2.42 -47.79
N TYR A 90 -5.46 2.85 -47.88
CA TYR A 90 -4.97 3.65 -49.01
C TYR A 90 -4.95 2.85 -50.33
N THR A 91 -4.52 1.58 -50.29
CA THR A 91 -4.49 0.72 -51.49
C THR A 91 -5.90 0.36 -51.97
N GLY A 92 -6.86 0.09 -51.06
CA GLY A 92 -8.25 -0.20 -51.42
C GLY A 92 -8.96 0.98 -52.10
N ASN A 93 -8.62 2.22 -51.77
CA ASN A 93 -9.16 3.39 -52.45
C ASN A 93 -8.56 3.62 -53.86
N THR A 94 -7.31 3.19 -54.07
CA THR A 94 -6.60 3.34 -55.35
C THR A 94 -7.00 2.26 -56.37
N SER A 95 -7.31 1.05 -55.90
CA SER A 95 -7.73 -0.07 -56.75
C SER A 95 -9.12 0.16 -57.40
N LYS A 96 -10.06 0.77 -56.66
CA LYS A 96 -11.42 1.07 -57.17
C LYS A 96 -11.44 2.14 -58.28
N ASN A 97 -10.52 3.10 -58.26
CA ASN A 97 -10.46 4.16 -59.28
C ASN A 97 -9.86 3.68 -60.61
N ASN A 98 -9.08 2.60 -60.64
CA ASN A 98 -8.50 2.05 -61.86
C ASN A 98 -9.43 1.03 -62.58
N LEU A 99 -10.35 0.38 -61.86
CA LEU A 99 -11.29 -0.58 -62.48
C LEU A 99 -12.44 0.11 -63.23
N ASN A 100 -12.81 1.33 -62.84
CA ASN A 100 -13.86 2.11 -63.51
C ASN A 100 -13.43 2.61 -64.91
N ASN A 101 -12.13 2.67 -65.18
CA ASN A 101 -11.58 3.07 -66.48
C ASN A 101 -11.34 1.90 -67.45
N LEU A 102 -11.56 0.65 -67.02
CA LEU A 102 -11.30 -0.55 -67.85
C LEU A 102 -12.57 -1.25 -68.36
N LYS A 103 -13.77 -0.73 -68.03
CA LYS A 103 -15.05 -1.32 -68.48
C LYS A 103 -15.56 -0.82 -69.84
N THR A 104 -14.81 0.02 -70.56
CA THR A 104 -15.28 0.68 -71.79
C THR A 104 -14.66 0.20 -73.10
N THR A 105 -13.97 -0.94 -73.12
CA THR A 105 -13.53 -1.53 -74.40
C THR A 105 -13.85 -3.03 -74.44
N THR A 106 -15.09 -3.30 -74.84
CA THR A 106 -15.48 -4.43 -75.68
C THR A 106 -14.32 -4.94 -76.54
N THR A 107 -14.01 -6.24 -76.51
CA THR A 107 -13.98 -7.15 -77.69
C THR A 107 -13.52 -8.56 -77.26
N ILE A 108 -14.47 -9.50 -77.26
CA ILE A 108 -14.41 -10.91 -77.69
C ILE A 108 -13.19 -11.76 -77.28
N ILE A 109 -13.40 -12.73 -76.38
CA ILE A 109 -13.12 -14.20 -76.49
C ILE A 109 -13.65 -14.86 -75.19
N PRO A 110 -14.56 -15.85 -75.23
CA PRO A 110 -14.89 -16.68 -74.08
C PRO A 110 -13.96 -17.91 -74.00
N ASP A 111 -13.85 -18.47 -72.80
CA ASP A 111 -13.29 -19.78 -72.44
C ASP A 111 -11.80 -19.87 -72.08
N LEU A 112 -11.52 -19.74 -70.78
CA LEU A 112 -10.92 -20.86 -70.05
C LEU A 112 -11.48 -20.91 -68.61
N ASN A 113 -12.14 -22.02 -68.37
CA ASN A 113 -12.71 -22.52 -67.13
C ASN A 113 -11.73 -22.53 -65.94
N ASN A 114 -12.22 -21.97 -64.83
CA ASN A 114 -11.82 -22.24 -63.45
C ASN A 114 -10.52 -21.60 -62.90
N THR A 115 -10.56 -20.29 -62.72
CA THR A 115 -9.80 -19.57 -61.67
C THR A 115 -10.66 -18.51 -60.95
N ASN A 116 -11.99 -18.64 -61.01
CA ASN A 116 -12.94 -17.71 -60.38
C ASN A 116 -13.12 -17.99 -58.88
N LYS A 117 -12.02 -18.15 -58.13
CA LYS A 117 -12.07 -18.22 -56.66
C LYS A 117 -10.89 -17.61 -55.92
N GLU A 118 -9.97 -16.93 -56.60
CA GLU A 118 -8.80 -16.34 -55.92
C GLU A 118 -8.67 -14.82 -56.03
N VAL A 119 -9.53 -14.11 -56.79
CA VAL A 119 -9.33 -12.65 -57.00
C VAL A 119 -10.29 -11.77 -56.19
N ILE A 120 -11.31 -12.32 -55.52
CA ILE A 120 -12.21 -11.54 -54.63
C ILE A 120 -11.65 -11.48 -53.19
N ASN A 121 -10.63 -12.29 -52.88
CA ASN A 121 -10.06 -12.35 -51.53
C ASN A 121 -9.05 -11.23 -51.26
N ASP A 122 -8.43 -10.62 -52.26
CA ASP A 122 -7.23 -9.78 -52.06
C ASP A 122 -7.52 -8.38 -51.49
N GLU A 123 -8.67 -7.77 -51.80
CA GLU A 123 -9.00 -6.45 -51.25
C GLU A 123 -9.57 -6.53 -49.81
N HIS A 124 -10.22 -7.66 -49.50
CA HIS A 124 -10.74 -7.94 -48.17
C HIS A 124 -9.66 -8.51 -47.24
N ALA A 125 -8.73 -9.33 -47.74
CA ALA A 125 -7.70 -9.99 -46.95
C ALA A 125 -6.81 -9.00 -46.19
N GLY A 126 -6.31 -7.95 -46.84
CA GLY A 126 -5.42 -6.98 -46.18
C GLY A 126 -6.09 -6.19 -45.04
N ARG A 127 -7.40 -5.91 -45.17
CA ARG A 127 -8.16 -5.24 -44.09
C ARG A 127 -8.43 -6.22 -42.94
N ILE A 128 -8.73 -7.46 -43.27
CA ILE A 128 -9.01 -8.52 -42.29
C ILE A 128 -7.75 -8.83 -41.47
N GLU A 129 -6.56 -8.80 -42.09
CA GLU A 129 -5.29 -9.06 -41.41
C GLU A 129 -4.98 -8.01 -40.32
N GLY A 130 -5.02 -6.72 -40.65
CA GLY A 130 -4.79 -5.65 -39.67
C GLY A 130 -5.84 -5.64 -38.54
N VAL A 131 -7.10 -5.90 -38.90
CA VAL A 131 -8.20 -6.01 -37.91
C VAL A 131 -8.02 -7.24 -37.01
N ALA A 132 -7.55 -8.36 -37.54
CA ALA A 132 -7.29 -9.57 -36.75
C ALA A 132 -6.21 -9.34 -35.68
N ILE A 133 -5.11 -8.64 -36.03
CA ILE A 133 -4.06 -8.29 -35.07
C ILE A 133 -4.59 -7.34 -34.00
N LEU A 134 -5.39 -6.34 -34.38
CA LEU A 134 -5.98 -5.39 -33.43
C LEU A 134 -6.92 -6.09 -32.44
N ILE A 135 -7.76 -7.00 -32.91
CA ILE A 135 -8.64 -7.81 -32.06
C ILE A 135 -7.82 -8.72 -31.14
N ALA A 136 -6.78 -9.38 -31.65
CA ALA A 136 -5.91 -10.25 -30.86
C ALA A 136 -5.25 -9.49 -29.69
N VAL A 137 -4.71 -8.30 -29.95
CA VAL A 137 -4.10 -7.43 -28.92
C VAL A 137 -5.15 -7.03 -27.88
N ILE A 138 -6.36 -6.64 -28.30
CA ILE A 138 -7.45 -6.29 -27.37
C ILE A 138 -7.78 -7.47 -26.45
N VAL A 139 -7.95 -8.68 -27.01
CA VAL A 139 -8.27 -9.87 -26.21
C VAL A 139 -7.15 -10.18 -25.22
N VAL A 140 -5.89 -10.10 -25.63
CA VAL A 140 -4.74 -10.32 -24.74
C VAL A 140 -4.72 -9.29 -23.60
N VAL A 141 -4.88 -7.99 -23.90
CA VAL A 141 -4.92 -6.94 -22.87
C VAL A 141 -6.08 -7.17 -21.90
N LEU A 142 -7.27 -7.54 -22.39
CA LEU A 142 -8.41 -7.84 -21.53
C LEU A 142 -8.16 -9.05 -20.63
N VAL A 143 -7.62 -10.15 -21.16
CA VAL A 143 -7.30 -11.34 -20.36
C VAL A 143 -6.24 -11.03 -19.32
N THR A 144 -5.19 -10.28 -19.67
CA THR A 144 -4.15 -9.84 -18.73
C THR A 144 -4.72 -8.95 -17.64
N ALA A 145 -5.51 -7.93 -18.00
CA ALA A 145 -6.14 -7.02 -17.05
C ALA A 145 -7.15 -7.73 -16.13
N LEU A 146 -7.93 -8.68 -16.65
CA LEU A 146 -8.85 -9.49 -15.85
C LEU A 146 -8.11 -10.39 -14.86
N ASN A 147 -7.03 -11.04 -15.30
CA ASN A 147 -6.20 -11.86 -14.44
C ASN A 147 -5.58 -11.03 -13.32
N ASP A 148 -5.01 -9.86 -13.64
CA ASP A 148 -4.38 -9.00 -12.63
C ASP A 148 -5.41 -8.36 -11.69
N TRP A 149 -6.59 -8.01 -12.19
CA TRP A 149 -7.70 -7.55 -11.35
C TRP A 149 -8.19 -8.64 -10.40
N SER A 150 -8.29 -9.89 -10.88
CA SER A 150 -8.65 -11.05 -10.05
C SER A 150 -7.60 -11.29 -8.96
N LYS A 151 -6.30 -11.23 -9.30
CA LYS A 151 -5.20 -11.36 -8.33
C LYS A 151 -5.26 -10.26 -7.27
N GLU A 152 -5.43 -9.00 -7.68
CA GLU A 152 -5.53 -7.86 -6.76
C GLU A 152 -6.71 -8.02 -5.79
N LYS A 153 -7.86 -8.48 -6.29
CA LYS A 153 -9.05 -8.73 -5.47
C LYS A 153 -8.81 -9.84 -4.44
N GLN A 154 -8.13 -10.92 -4.84
CA GLN A 154 -7.79 -12.02 -3.95
C GLN A 154 -6.79 -11.59 -2.86
N PHE A 155 -5.77 -10.82 -3.22
CA PHE A 155 -4.79 -10.30 -2.28
C PHE A 155 -5.44 -9.43 -1.20
N ARG A 156 -6.36 -8.56 -1.59
CA ARG A 156 -7.13 -7.73 -0.65
C ARG A 156 -8.02 -8.53 0.27
N GLY A 157 -8.64 -9.59 -0.24
CA GLY A 157 -9.45 -10.50 0.59
C GLY A 157 -8.63 -11.20 1.67
N LEU A 158 -7.37 -11.55 1.37
CA LEU A 158 -6.44 -12.11 2.37
C LEU A 158 -6.00 -11.05 3.38
N GLN A 159 -5.67 -9.84 2.90
CA GLN A 159 -5.21 -8.75 3.75
C GLN A 159 -6.27 -8.33 4.78
N SER A 160 -7.54 -8.21 4.34
CA SER A 160 -8.66 -7.91 5.24
C SER A 160 -8.89 -8.98 6.31
N LYS A 161 -8.66 -10.27 6.00
CA LYS A 161 -8.78 -11.35 6.99
C LYS A 161 -7.68 -11.27 8.04
N ILE A 162 -6.44 -11.07 7.61
CA ILE A 162 -5.28 -10.89 8.50
C ILE A 162 -5.51 -9.69 9.44
N GLU A 163 -6.06 -8.59 8.95
CA GLU A 163 -6.37 -7.43 9.79
C GLU A 163 -7.40 -7.73 10.91
N THR A 164 -8.35 -8.64 10.67
CA THR A 164 -9.41 -8.97 11.65
C THR A 164 -9.05 -10.07 12.65
N GLU A 165 -8.08 -10.93 12.33
CA GLU A 165 -7.74 -12.10 13.16
C GLU A 165 -6.74 -11.77 14.27
N HIS A 166 -5.91 -10.74 14.10
CA HIS A 166 -4.90 -10.38 15.08
C HIS A 166 -5.53 -9.60 16.24
N LYS A 167 -5.62 -10.28 17.39
CA LYS A 167 -6.11 -9.71 18.65
C LYS A 167 -4.96 -9.42 19.61
N PHE A 168 -5.16 -8.40 20.44
CA PHE A 168 -4.23 -8.01 21.49
C PHE A 168 -4.99 -7.79 22.80
N SER A 169 -4.37 -8.17 23.93
CA SER A 169 -5.01 -8.08 25.24
C SER A 169 -4.84 -6.68 25.84
N VAL A 170 -5.94 -5.98 26.05
CA VAL A 170 -5.97 -4.66 26.70
C VAL A 170 -6.79 -4.69 27.98
N ILE A 171 -6.58 -3.73 28.87
CA ILE A 171 -7.39 -3.56 30.08
C ILE A 171 -8.39 -2.44 29.83
N ARG A 172 -9.69 -2.78 29.88
CA ARG A 172 -10.82 -1.84 29.81
C ARG A 172 -11.84 -2.20 30.88
N ASP A 173 -12.44 -1.20 31.53
CA ASP A 173 -13.35 -1.39 32.68
C ASP A 173 -12.79 -2.34 33.77
N SER A 174 -11.49 -2.22 34.07
CA SER A 174 -10.76 -3.08 35.01
C SER A 174 -10.70 -4.57 34.63
N LYS A 175 -11.08 -4.93 33.40
CA LYS A 175 -11.07 -6.31 32.90
C LYS A 175 -10.12 -6.45 31.72
N PRO A 176 -9.35 -7.54 31.64
CA PRO A 176 -8.61 -7.86 30.43
C PRO A 176 -9.59 -8.28 29.32
N VAL A 177 -9.54 -7.59 28.19
CA VAL A 177 -10.37 -7.82 27.02
C VAL A 177 -9.46 -7.93 25.80
N ASP A 178 -9.68 -8.96 24.98
CA ASP A 178 -8.92 -9.15 23.74
C ASP A 178 -9.66 -8.44 22.60
N ILE A 179 -9.04 -7.39 22.07
CA ILE A 179 -9.59 -6.55 20.99
C ILE A 179 -8.74 -6.69 19.73
N VAL A 180 -9.32 -6.36 18.58
CA VAL A 180 -8.56 -6.32 17.32
C VAL A 180 -7.55 -5.17 17.38
N ILE A 181 -6.36 -5.36 16.78
CA ILE A 181 -5.29 -4.35 16.78
C ILE A 181 -5.77 -2.98 16.29
N ASN A 182 -6.64 -2.96 15.27
CA ASN A 182 -7.18 -1.71 14.69
C ASN A 182 -8.07 -0.93 15.65
N GLU A 183 -8.54 -1.55 16.74
CA GLU A 183 -9.40 -0.91 17.74
C GLU A 183 -8.64 -0.30 18.92
N ILE A 184 -7.33 -0.51 18.99
CA ILE A 184 -6.46 0.07 20.00
C ILE A 184 -6.42 1.58 19.82
N VAL A 185 -6.55 2.30 20.92
CA VAL A 185 -6.52 3.78 20.94
C VAL A 185 -5.47 4.30 21.92
N VAL A 186 -5.11 5.56 21.76
CA VAL A 186 -4.22 6.25 22.72
C VAL A 186 -4.86 6.28 24.10
N GLY A 187 -4.10 5.83 25.09
CA GLY A 187 -4.55 5.65 26.46
C GLY A 187 -5.04 4.24 26.80
N ASP A 188 -5.14 3.31 25.85
CA ASP A 188 -5.36 1.90 26.22
C ASP A 188 -4.17 1.37 27.03
N ILE A 189 -4.47 0.46 27.97
CA ILE A 189 -3.44 -0.26 28.71
C ILE A 189 -3.30 -1.65 28.13
N CYS A 190 -2.19 -1.86 27.44
CA CYS A 190 -1.86 -3.11 26.79
C CYS A 190 -1.12 -4.04 27.75
N ARG A 191 -1.55 -5.30 27.81
CA ARG A 191 -0.83 -6.37 28.52
C ARG A 191 0.09 -7.06 27.53
N VAL A 192 1.39 -6.83 27.69
CA VAL A 192 2.42 -7.41 26.83
C VAL A 192 2.91 -8.71 27.45
N LYS A 193 2.90 -9.79 26.67
CA LYS A 193 3.43 -11.11 27.04
C LYS A 193 4.56 -11.52 26.09
N TYR A 194 5.29 -12.56 26.48
CA TYR A 194 6.28 -13.20 25.62
C TYR A 194 5.68 -13.66 24.30
N GLY A 195 6.36 -13.35 23.19
CA GLY A 195 5.95 -13.67 21.82
C GLY A 195 5.07 -12.61 21.16
N ASP A 196 4.54 -11.65 21.92
CA ASP A 196 3.65 -10.63 21.36
C ASP A 196 4.40 -9.68 20.42
N LEU A 197 3.77 -9.37 19.28
CA LEU A 197 4.15 -8.25 18.42
C LEU A 197 3.46 -7.00 18.94
N LEU A 198 4.24 -5.96 19.26
CA LEU A 198 3.67 -4.72 19.79
C LEU A 198 2.87 -3.97 18.69
N PRO A 199 1.57 -3.73 18.91
CA PRO A 199 0.70 -3.13 17.89
C PRO A 199 0.80 -1.60 17.80
N ALA A 200 1.32 -0.96 18.83
CA ALA A 200 1.36 0.49 18.99
C ALA A 200 2.56 0.90 19.83
N ASP A 201 2.91 2.18 19.76
CA ASP A 201 3.96 2.76 20.59
C ASP A 201 3.42 3.07 21.99
N GLY A 202 4.20 2.75 23.01
CA GLY A 202 3.76 2.91 24.38
C GLY A 202 4.89 3.05 25.38
N ILE A 203 4.50 3.35 26.61
CA ILE A 203 5.39 3.50 27.76
C ILE A 203 5.05 2.41 28.76
N LEU A 204 6.07 1.68 29.21
CA LEU A 204 5.97 0.61 30.19
C LEU A 204 5.62 1.21 31.56
N LEU A 205 4.47 0.81 32.09
CA LEU A 205 3.99 1.21 33.41
C LEU A 205 4.52 0.29 34.50
N GLN A 206 4.36 -1.02 34.30
CA GLN A 206 4.71 -2.02 35.30
C GLN A 206 5.37 -3.22 34.63
N LYS A 207 6.50 -3.64 35.19
CA LYS A 207 7.17 -4.90 34.87
C LYS A 207 6.61 -6.01 35.77
N SER A 208 6.20 -7.12 35.17
CA SER A 208 5.72 -8.29 35.92
C SER A 208 6.76 -9.41 35.98
N ASP A 209 7.65 -9.54 34.98
CA ASP A 209 8.67 -10.59 34.91
C ASP A 209 9.96 -10.11 34.22
N HIS A 210 11.00 -10.97 34.10
CA HIS A 210 12.38 -10.76 33.58
C HIS A 210 12.56 -10.01 32.22
N ILE A 211 11.93 -8.85 32.05
CA ILE A 211 12.11 -7.94 30.91
C ILE A 211 13.42 -7.17 31.11
N ARG A 212 14.30 -7.16 30.10
CA ARG A 212 15.54 -6.35 30.10
C ARG A 212 15.27 -4.85 30.18
N LYS A 213 14.11 -4.40 29.70
CA LYS A 213 13.59 -3.04 29.89
C LYS A 213 13.02 -2.87 31.29
N SER A 214 13.55 -1.89 32.02
CA SER A 214 12.97 -1.40 33.26
C SER A 214 12.22 -0.09 32.98
N PRO A 215 11.07 0.16 33.63
CA PRO A 215 10.43 1.47 33.63
C PRO A 215 11.39 2.61 34.02
N GLU A 216 12.43 2.29 34.81
CA GLU A 216 13.41 3.23 35.34
C GLU A 216 14.61 3.48 34.42
N VAL A 217 14.78 2.67 33.36
CA VAL A 217 15.98 2.75 32.48
C VAL A 217 15.59 2.99 31.02
N ASP A 218 14.62 2.23 30.51
CA ASP A 218 14.10 2.38 29.15
C ASP A 218 12.62 1.99 29.13
N PRO A 219 11.71 2.91 29.50
CA PRO A 219 10.29 2.61 29.55
C PRO A 219 9.65 2.57 28.15
N VAL A 220 10.36 2.93 27.09
CA VAL A 220 9.75 3.08 25.76
C VAL A 220 9.61 1.73 25.06
N LEU A 221 8.40 1.45 24.56
CA LEU A 221 8.06 0.29 23.75
C LEU A 221 7.59 0.75 22.38
N LEU A 222 8.12 0.11 21.33
CA LEU A 222 7.91 0.54 19.95
C LEU A 222 7.07 -0.49 19.19
N SER A 223 6.11 0.00 18.42
CA SER A 223 5.32 -0.76 17.46
C SER A 223 6.21 -1.53 16.49
N GLY A 224 5.81 -2.75 16.14
CA GLY A 224 6.57 -3.62 15.23
C GLY A 224 7.73 -4.39 15.87
N THR A 225 7.95 -4.25 17.19
CA THR A 225 8.94 -5.04 17.92
C THR A 225 8.31 -6.25 18.61
N HIS A 226 9.07 -7.36 18.70
CA HIS A 226 8.64 -8.58 19.38
C HIS A 226 9.09 -8.59 20.84
N ALA A 227 8.19 -8.98 21.74
CA ALA A 227 8.50 -9.24 23.13
C ALA A 227 9.24 -10.58 23.26
N MET A 228 10.55 -10.51 23.51
CA MET A 228 11.41 -11.69 23.56
C MET A 228 11.48 -12.37 24.93
N GLU A 229 11.17 -11.68 26.03
CA GLU A 229 11.20 -12.24 27.39
C GLU A 229 10.25 -11.45 28.31
N GLY A 230 9.62 -12.14 29.26
CA GLY A 230 8.84 -11.55 30.35
C GLY A 230 7.43 -11.07 30.00
N SER A 231 6.80 -10.37 30.95
CA SER A 231 5.47 -9.77 30.79
C SER A 231 5.36 -8.44 31.53
N GLY A 232 4.50 -7.55 31.04
CA GLY A 232 4.35 -6.19 31.57
C GLY A 232 3.09 -5.49 31.09
N ARG A 233 2.85 -4.30 31.64
CA ARG A 233 1.76 -3.41 31.26
C ARG A 233 2.34 -2.16 30.63
N MET A 234 1.79 -1.75 29.49
CA MET A 234 2.19 -0.51 28.82
C MET A 234 0.97 0.35 28.53
N VAL A 235 1.14 1.67 28.61
CA VAL A 235 0.14 2.64 28.14
C VAL A 235 0.43 3.03 26.70
N VAL A 236 -0.58 2.98 25.85
CA VAL A 236 -0.47 3.37 24.44
C VAL A 236 -0.37 4.88 24.32
N CYS A 237 0.68 5.36 23.66
CA CYS A 237 0.96 6.79 23.49
C CYS A 237 0.74 7.26 22.05
N ALA A 238 1.01 6.40 21.06
CA ALA A 238 0.81 6.72 19.65
C ALA A 238 0.40 5.48 18.85
N VAL A 239 -0.48 5.67 17.87
CA VAL A 239 -1.10 4.61 17.07
C VAL A 239 -1.02 4.90 15.58
N GLY A 240 -1.10 3.86 14.74
CA GLY A 240 -1.19 3.98 13.28
C GLY A 240 -0.05 4.81 12.68
N VAL A 241 -0.40 5.77 11.82
CA VAL A 241 0.55 6.69 11.14
C VAL A 241 1.34 7.59 12.09
N ASN A 242 0.85 7.79 13.32
CA ASN A 242 1.52 8.62 14.34
C ASN A 242 2.58 7.84 15.14
N SER A 243 2.62 6.51 14.99
CA SER A 243 3.66 5.68 15.60
C SER A 243 5.00 5.80 14.85
N GLN A 244 6.12 5.43 15.47
CA GLN A 244 7.44 5.44 14.84
C GLN A 244 7.46 4.56 13.59
N THR A 245 6.89 3.36 13.68
CA THR A 245 6.78 2.45 12.54
C THR A 245 5.83 3.02 11.47
N GLY A 246 4.74 3.67 11.87
CA GLY A 246 3.82 4.36 10.96
C GLY A 246 4.47 5.51 10.19
N ILE A 247 5.27 6.34 10.87
CA ILE A 247 6.03 7.44 10.26
C ILE A 247 7.04 6.88 9.25
N ILE A 248 7.80 5.84 9.63
CA ILE A 248 8.75 5.18 8.73
C ILE A 248 8.04 4.61 7.51
N MET A 249 6.91 3.91 7.70
CA MET A 249 6.14 3.30 6.62
C MET A 249 5.57 4.35 5.66
N THR A 250 5.18 5.51 6.19
CA THR A 250 4.70 6.65 5.40
C THR A 250 5.82 7.33 4.64
N LEU A 251 7.00 7.51 5.27
CA LEU A 251 8.20 8.02 4.61
C LEU A 251 8.71 7.11 3.49
N LEU A 252 8.55 5.80 3.65
CA LEU A 252 8.87 4.80 2.61
C LEU A 252 7.84 4.79 1.46
N GLY A 253 6.77 5.58 1.54
CA GLY A 253 5.73 5.67 0.51
C GLY A 253 4.86 4.42 0.40
N VAL A 254 4.84 3.58 1.44
CA VAL A 254 3.99 2.38 1.45
C VAL A 254 2.54 2.71 1.82
N THR A 255 2.30 3.90 2.36
CA THR A 255 0.97 4.45 2.65
C THR A 255 0.63 5.62 1.75
N LYS A 256 -0.67 5.88 1.60
CA LYS A 256 -1.16 7.10 0.95
C LYS A 256 -1.78 8.03 2.00
N GLU A 257 -1.37 9.28 2.03
CA GLU A 257 -1.96 10.31 2.90
C GLU A 257 -3.46 10.48 2.61
N GLY A 258 -4.28 10.21 3.62
CA GLY A 258 -5.69 10.57 3.65
C GLY A 258 -5.90 12.00 4.12
N GLY A 259 -5.68 12.98 3.23
CA GLY A 259 -6.27 14.33 3.21
C GLY A 259 -6.05 15.29 4.38
N ASN A 260 -5.25 16.34 4.18
CA ASN A 260 -5.72 17.71 3.90
C ASN A 260 -4.50 18.61 3.65
N ASN A 261 -4.53 19.43 2.59
CA ASN A 261 -3.48 20.42 2.32
C ASN A 261 -3.40 21.45 3.46
N ASN A 262 -2.23 21.53 4.11
CA ASN A 262 -1.61 22.79 4.52
C ASN A 262 -0.16 22.57 4.96
N GLY A 263 0.77 23.07 4.14
CA GLY A 263 2.00 23.72 4.60
C GLY A 263 3.09 22.84 5.21
N ASN A 264 4.23 22.82 4.51
CA ASN A 264 5.56 22.44 4.98
C ASN A 264 5.83 20.95 5.12
N THR A 265 6.19 20.35 3.98
CA THR A 265 7.26 19.36 3.95
C THR A 265 8.49 19.93 4.67
N PRO A 266 9.00 19.33 5.76
CA PRO A 266 10.34 19.65 6.21
C PRO A 266 11.30 18.99 5.20
N GLN A 267 11.74 19.78 4.21
CA GLN A 267 13.02 19.52 3.59
C GLN A 267 14.10 19.51 4.69
N ASN A 268 15.11 18.65 4.48
CA ASN A 268 16.30 18.48 5.29
C ASN A 268 16.15 17.72 6.61
N ASN A 269 16.55 16.44 6.57
CA ASN A 269 17.54 15.91 7.51
C ASN A 269 18.26 14.67 6.93
N GLN A 270 18.97 14.86 5.81
CA GLN A 270 20.08 13.96 5.46
C GLN A 270 21.37 14.27 6.26
N HIS A 271 21.35 15.29 7.11
CA HIS A 271 22.55 15.74 7.84
C HIS A 271 22.84 14.97 9.15
N SER A 272 21.90 14.16 9.65
CA SER A 272 22.02 13.46 10.94
C SER A 272 22.57 12.02 10.84
N LEU A 273 22.60 11.41 9.65
CA LEU A 273 23.17 10.06 9.46
C LEU A 273 24.70 10.03 9.34
N ASN A 274 25.34 11.18 9.07
CA ASN A 274 26.81 11.24 8.94
C ASN A 274 27.56 11.40 10.28
N ASN A 275 26.90 11.82 11.35
CA ASN A 275 27.57 11.97 12.66
C ASN A 275 27.71 10.64 13.41
N HIS A 276 26.84 9.65 13.16
CA HIS A 276 26.97 8.36 13.83
C HIS A 276 28.12 7.49 13.28
N ARG A 277 28.52 7.67 12.01
CA ARG A 277 29.70 7.00 11.44
C ARG A 277 31.04 7.61 11.85
N LYS A 278 31.09 8.87 12.31
CA LYS A 278 32.33 9.47 12.81
C LYS A 278 32.65 9.07 14.25
N SER A 279 31.65 8.83 15.10
CA SER A 279 31.91 8.43 16.49
C SER A 279 32.44 7.00 16.63
N THR A 280 32.07 6.08 15.74
CA THR A 280 32.55 4.68 15.80
C THR A 280 33.96 4.49 15.24
N LYS A 281 34.51 5.46 14.48
CA LYS A 281 35.89 5.39 13.96
C LYS A 281 36.94 6.00 14.88
N ILE A 282 36.57 6.72 15.93
CA ILE A 282 37.53 7.37 16.84
C ILE A 282 37.91 6.45 18.03
N ASN A 283 37.09 5.46 18.39
CA ASN A 283 37.35 4.60 19.55
C ASN A 283 38.15 3.30 19.26
N ASN A 284 38.73 3.15 18.07
CA ASN A 284 39.52 1.94 17.73
C ASN A 284 41.02 2.18 17.57
N ASN A 285 41.53 3.36 17.96
CA ASN A 285 42.96 3.61 18.11
C ASN A 285 43.25 4.16 19.51
N ASN A 286 43.38 3.26 20.48
CA ASN A 286 44.29 3.33 21.63
C ASN A 286 44.24 2.00 22.39
#